data_AF-A0A934YD00-F1
#
_entry.id   AF-A0A934YD00-F1
#
_cell.length_a   1.000
_cell.length_b   1.000
_cell.length_c   1.000
_cell.angle_alpha   90.00
_cell.angle_beta   90.00
_cell.angle_gamma   90.00
#
_symmetry.space_group_name_H-M   'P 1'
#
loop_
_entity.id
_entity.type
_entity.pdbx_description
1 polymer ?
#
loop_
_entity_poly.entity_id
_entity_poly.type
_entity_poly.pdbx_seq_one_letter_code
_entity_poly.pdbx_strand_id
1 'polypeptide(L)'
;MISDFAEGNNTEEFNFNNGDFGLRKNLLLRIEEDQNISEEFLGYDFIGIECDGSFHSFYCHDITNNLVDKFSLNLNSYGLFEKLEKPNEIREYLNSEETGLEPVPWYIVKVKRQKDSRK
;
A
#
# COMPACT_ATOMS: atom_id res chain seq x y z
N MET A 1 8.18 -16.06 -8.86
CA MET A 1 7.43 -17.32 -8.71
C MET A 1 6.13 -16.93 -8.04
N ILE A 2 5.04 -16.84 -8.82
CA ILE A 2 3.71 -16.39 -8.36
C ILE A 2 2.94 -17.65 -8.05
N SER A 3 2.90 -18.04 -6.77
CA SER A 3 2.07 -19.15 -6.29
C SER A 3 1.05 -18.72 -5.24
N ASP A 4 0.98 -17.43 -4.90
CA ASP A 4 0.14 -16.96 -3.78
C ASP A 4 -1.30 -16.61 -4.19
N PHE A 5 -1.69 -16.90 -5.43
CA PHE A 5 -3.04 -16.65 -5.95
C PHE A 5 -3.72 -17.89 -6.54
N ALA A 6 -3.21 -19.10 -6.26
CA ALA A 6 -3.80 -20.32 -6.78
C ALA A 6 -5.04 -20.77 -5.97
N GLU A 7 -6.21 -20.54 -6.58
CA GLU A 7 -7.42 -21.37 -6.61
C GLU A 7 -7.65 -22.37 -5.47
N GLY A 8 -8.54 -22.00 -4.54
CA GLY A 8 -9.22 -22.92 -3.63
C GLY A 8 -10.68 -23.11 -4.04
N ASN A 9 -11.01 -24.26 -4.64
CA ASN A 9 -12.38 -24.69 -4.86
C ASN A 9 -13.02 -25.08 -3.53
N ASN A 10 -13.81 -24.19 -2.91
CA ASN A 10 -14.71 -24.54 -1.81
C ASN A 10 -16.13 -24.05 -2.15
N THR A 11 -17.00 -25.03 -2.39
CA THR A 11 -18.42 -24.89 -2.64
C THR A 11 -19.18 -24.65 -1.34
N GLU A 12 -19.20 -23.42 -0.85
CA GLU A 12 -20.30 -22.87 -0.02
C GLU A 12 -20.41 -21.37 -0.35
N GLU A 13 -21.58 -20.93 -0.85
CA GLU A 13 -21.84 -19.57 -1.30
C GLU A 13 -21.85 -18.57 -0.12
N PHE A 14 -20.66 -18.17 0.35
CA PHE A 14 -20.50 -16.85 0.95
C PHE A 14 -20.26 -15.86 -0.18
N ASN A 15 -21.34 -15.29 -0.72
CA ASN A 15 -21.30 -14.12 -1.58
C ASN A 15 -20.89 -12.87 -0.77
N PHE A 16 -19.66 -12.86 -0.27
CA PHE A 16 -18.99 -11.62 0.06
C PHE A 16 -18.35 -11.13 -1.24
N ASN A 17 -18.81 -9.99 -1.76
CA ASN A 17 -18.03 -9.20 -2.72
C ASN A 17 -16.77 -8.66 -2.01
N ASN A 18 -15.82 -9.56 -1.70
CA ASN A 18 -14.59 -9.36 -0.95
C ASN A 18 -13.61 -8.46 -1.72
N GLY A 19 -13.85 -7.15 -1.71
CA GLY A 19 -12.95 -6.19 -2.34
C GLY A 19 -12.86 -6.32 -3.87
N ASP A 20 -13.89 -6.85 -4.55
CA ASP A 20 -13.92 -6.94 -6.03
C ASP A 20 -14.24 -5.59 -6.71
N PHE A 21 -14.07 -4.50 -5.97
CA PHE A 21 -14.24 -3.12 -6.38
C PHE A 21 -13.04 -2.27 -5.90
N GLY A 22 -12.81 -1.12 -6.53
CA GLY A 22 -11.73 -0.20 -6.13
C GLY A 22 -10.32 -0.71 -6.44
N LEU A 23 -9.40 -0.58 -5.46
CA LEU A 23 -7.96 -0.78 -5.65
C LEU A 23 -7.61 -2.19 -6.15
N ARG A 24 -8.17 -3.24 -5.54
CA ARG A 24 -7.89 -4.64 -5.93
C ARG A 24 -8.29 -4.92 -7.38
N LYS A 25 -9.46 -4.46 -7.81
CA LYS A 25 -9.89 -4.57 -9.22
C LYS A 25 -8.93 -3.85 -10.16
N ASN A 26 -8.51 -2.63 -9.82
CA ASN A 26 -7.56 -1.87 -10.62
C ASN A 26 -6.20 -2.57 -10.74
N LEU A 27 -5.71 -3.16 -9.65
CA LEU A 27 -4.46 -3.93 -9.60
C LEU A 27 -4.55 -5.22 -10.45
N LEU A 28 -5.65 -5.98 -10.34
CA LEU A 28 -5.89 -7.18 -11.15
C LEU A 28 -5.96 -6.86 -12.64
N LEU A 29 -6.58 -5.75 -13.00
CA LEU A 29 -6.66 -5.24 -14.37
C LEU A 29 -5.36 -4.59 -14.84
N ARG A 30 -4.36 -4.44 -13.97
CA ARG A 30 -3.09 -3.74 -14.24
C ARG A 30 -3.30 -2.37 -14.87
N ILE A 31 -4.29 -1.63 -14.36
CA ILE A 31 -4.54 -0.26 -14.81
C ILE A 31 -3.30 0.55 -14.46
N GLU A 32 -2.63 1.07 -15.50
CA GLU A 32 -1.48 1.93 -15.32
C GLU A 32 -1.91 3.31 -14.81
N GLU A 33 -1.02 3.92 -14.04
CA GLU A 33 -1.19 5.28 -13.54
C GLU A 33 -1.16 6.29 -14.70
N ASP A 34 -2.22 7.08 -14.86
CA ASP A 34 -2.27 8.14 -15.87
C ASP A 34 -1.32 9.28 -15.50
N GLN A 35 -0.27 9.45 -16.30
CA GLN A 35 0.75 10.49 -16.10
C GLN A 35 0.29 11.88 -16.57
N ASN A 36 -0.88 11.99 -17.22
CA ASN A 36 -1.39 13.25 -17.78
C ASN A 36 -2.25 14.06 -16.79
N ILE A 37 -2.49 13.55 -15.58
CA ILE A 37 -3.25 14.26 -14.55
C ILE A 37 -2.35 15.33 -13.92
N SER A 38 -2.88 16.54 -13.74
CA SER A 38 -2.19 17.64 -13.06
C SER A 38 -2.03 17.34 -11.57
N GLU A 39 -1.03 16.53 -11.24
CA GLU A 39 -0.72 16.07 -9.89
C GLU A 39 0.70 16.48 -9.48
N GLU A 40 0.91 16.55 -8.18
CA GLU A 40 2.21 16.75 -7.55
C GLU A 40 2.51 15.54 -6.66
N PHE A 41 3.66 14.90 -6.90
CA PHE A 41 4.14 13.84 -6.03
C PHE A 41 4.63 14.41 -4.70
N LEU A 42 4.15 13.86 -3.59
CA LEU A 42 4.46 14.34 -2.24
C LEU A 42 5.35 13.38 -1.45
N GLY A 43 5.39 12.10 -1.79
CA GLY A 43 6.16 11.08 -1.06
C GLY A 43 5.44 9.73 -1.04
N TYR A 44 5.94 8.82 -0.22
CA TYR A 44 5.38 7.49 -0.03
C TYR A 44 4.74 7.32 1.35
N ASP A 45 3.61 6.61 1.36
CA ASP A 45 2.98 6.06 2.55
C ASP A 45 2.99 4.52 2.42
N PHE A 46 2.90 3.84 3.55
CA PHE A 46 2.76 2.38 3.61
C PHE A 46 1.41 2.09 4.24
N ILE A 47 0.55 1.36 3.51
CA ILE A 47 -0.82 1.12 3.93
C ILE A 47 -1.17 -0.37 3.98
N GLY A 48 -1.84 -0.79 5.04
CA GLY A 48 -2.47 -2.10 5.16
C GLY A 48 -3.92 -2.01 4.71
N ILE A 49 -4.36 -2.84 3.76
CA ILE A 49 -5.73 -2.78 3.19
C ILE A 49 -6.59 -3.88 3.80
N GLU A 50 -7.70 -3.50 4.42
CA GLU A 50 -8.72 -4.41 4.95
C GLU A 50 -9.67 -4.92 3.85
N CYS A 51 -10.36 -6.03 4.11
CA CYS A 51 -11.31 -6.63 3.16
C CYS A 51 -12.48 -5.71 2.76
N ASP A 52 -12.84 -4.76 3.63
CA ASP A 52 -13.89 -3.77 3.37
C ASP A 52 -13.39 -2.54 2.60
N GLY A 53 -12.09 -2.48 2.30
CA GLY A 53 -11.44 -1.37 1.62
C GLY A 53 -11.02 -0.22 2.53
N SER A 54 -11.24 -0.32 3.84
CA SER A 54 -10.58 0.55 4.82
C SER A 54 -9.08 0.27 4.86
N PHE A 55 -8.30 1.19 5.43
CA PHE A 55 -6.84 1.03 5.48
C PHE A 55 -6.22 1.58 6.75
N HIS A 56 -5.09 0.98 7.13
CA HIS A 56 -4.17 1.48 8.15
C HIS A 56 -3.03 2.21 7.45
N SER A 57 -2.55 3.32 8.02
CA SER A 57 -1.27 3.94 7.61
C SER A 57 -0.18 3.46 8.56
N PHE A 58 1.09 3.46 8.13
CA PHE A 58 2.21 3.18 9.05
C PHE A 58 2.22 4.11 10.27
N TYR A 59 1.59 5.29 10.16
CA TYR A 59 1.41 6.23 11.28
C TYR A 59 0.53 5.70 12.41
N CYS A 60 -0.31 4.69 12.15
CA CYS A 60 -1.11 4.05 13.19
C CYS A 60 -0.26 3.23 14.17
N HIS A 61 1.01 2.97 13.82
CA HIS A 61 1.92 2.12 14.59
C HIS A 61 3.24 2.83 14.86
N ASP A 62 3.94 2.42 15.92
CA ASP A 62 5.30 2.89 16.23
C ASP A 62 6.39 2.25 15.35
N ILE A 63 6.06 1.86 14.10
CA ILE A 63 6.97 1.17 13.19
C ILE A 63 7.92 2.13 12.44
N THR A 64 7.64 3.43 12.45
CA THR A 64 8.42 4.44 11.73
C THR A 64 9.91 4.37 12.05
N ASN A 65 10.29 4.25 13.33
CA ASN A 65 11.69 4.19 13.73
C ASN A 65 12.38 2.92 13.20
N ASN A 66 11.69 1.77 13.25
CA ASN A 66 12.21 0.52 12.70
C ASN A 66 12.45 0.63 11.19
N LEU A 67 11.54 1.28 10.46
CA LEU A 67 11.66 1.49 9.03
C LEU A 67 12.82 2.45 8.69
N VAL A 68 12.96 3.54 9.44
CA VAL A 68 14.06 4.50 9.31
C VAL A 68 15.40 3.81 9.58
N ASP A 69 15.52 3.08 10.68
CA ASP A 69 16.78 2.45 11.08
C ASP A 69 17.17 1.29 10.15
N LYS A 70 16.22 0.41 9.83
CA LYS A 70 16.48 -0.81 9.04
C LYS A 70 16.75 -0.52 7.57
N PHE A 71 16.08 0.48 7.00
CA PHE A 71 16.14 0.78 5.56
C PHE A 71 16.73 2.15 5.23
N SER A 72 17.23 2.89 6.24
CA SER A 72 17.78 4.23 6.09
C SER A 72 16.80 5.20 5.39
N LEU A 73 15.51 5.08 5.74
CA LEU A 73 14.46 5.93 5.19
C LEU A 73 14.42 7.29 5.89
N ASN A 74 13.93 8.30 5.19
CA ASN A 74 13.74 9.64 5.75
C ASN A 74 12.32 10.14 5.46
N LEU A 75 11.69 10.72 6.47
CA LEU A 75 10.44 11.45 6.32
C LEU A 75 10.73 12.87 5.83
N ASN A 76 9.96 13.33 4.85
CA ASN A 76 10.01 14.69 4.34
C ASN A 76 9.13 15.65 5.19
N SER A 77 9.02 16.91 4.78
CA SER A 77 8.23 17.92 5.49
C SER A 77 6.71 17.64 5.53
N TYR A 78 6.22 16.68 4.75
CA TYR A 78 4.84 16.22 4.77
C TYR A 78 4.62 15.01 5.67
N GLY A 79 5.67 14.50 6.32
CA GLY A 79 5.60 13.24 7.07
C GLY A 79 5.53 12.00 6.17
N LEU A 80 5.96 12.11 4.92
CA LEU A 80 5.96 10.99 3.99
C LEU A 80 7.39 10.53 3.72
N PHE A 81 7.58 9.24 3.42
CA PHE A 81 8.90 8.76 3.03
C PHE A 81 9.30 9.35 1.69
N GLU A 82 10.47 9.98 1.61
CA GLU A 82 10.88 10.72 0.41
C GLU A 82 11.32 9.79 -0.72
N LYS A 83 12.14 8.80 -0.40
CA LYS A 83 12.77 7.87 -1.34
C LYS A 83 12.83 6.47 -0.76
N LEU A 84 12.72 5.47 -1.63
CA LEU A 84 12.75 4.06 -1.29
C LEU A 84 13.81 3.36 -2.15
N GLU A 85 15.00 3.13 -1.59
CA GLU A 85 16.11 2.46 -2.31
C GLU A 85 15.82 0.96 -2.53
N LYS A 86 15.11 0.34 -1.58
CA LYS A 86 14.88 -1.11 -1.52
C LYS A 86 13.39 -1.46 -1.38
N PRO A 87 12.53 -1.05 -2.33
CA PRO A 87 11.08 -1.17 -2.18
C PRO A 87 10.59 -2.63 -2.05
N ASN A 88 11.31 -3.61 -2.60
CA ASN A 88 10.94 -5.02 -2.45
C ASN A 88 11.25 -5.54 -1.04
N GLU A 89 12.43 -5.26 -0.50
CA GLU A 89 12.80 -5.65 0.87
C GLU A 89 11.89 -4.97 1.91
N ILE A 90 11.55 -3.70 1.67
CA ILE A 90 10.60 -2.96 2.52
C ILE A 90 9.22 -3.64 2.48
N ARG A 91 8.72 -4.00 1.30
CA ARG A 91 7.43 -4.68 1.15
C ARG A 91 7.43 -6.05 1.84
N GLU A 92 8.48 -6.83 1.66
CA GLU A 92 8.62 -8.13 2.34
C GLU A 92 8.63 -7.96 3.86
N TYR A 93 9.35 -6.95 4.37
CA TYR A 93 9.37 -6.64 5.79
C TYR A 93 7.98 -6.24 6.31
N LEU A 94 7.29 -5.31 5.65
CA LEU A 94 5.94 -4.87 6.04
C LEU A 94 4.93 -6.02 6.11
N ASN A 95 5.12 -7.07 5.32
CA ASN A 95 4.26 -8.26 5.31
C ASN A 95 4.85 -9.44 6.10
N SER A 96 5.89 -9.20 6.90
CA SER A 96 6.48 -10.21 7.77
C SER A 96 5.89 -10.15 9.18
N GLU A 97 5.77 -11.30 9.83
CA GLU A 97 5.29 -11.41 11.21
C GLU A 97 6.17 -10.64 12.21
N GLU A 98 7.42 -10.32 11.85
CA GLU A 98 8.37 -9.58 12.69
C GLU A 98 7.94 -8.14 12.98
N THR A 99 7.05 -7.56 12.16
CA THR A 99 6.64 -6.16 12.28
C THR A 99 5.58 -5.93 13.35
N GLY A 100 4.79 -6.97 13.66
CA GLY A 100 3.61 -6.83 14.52
C GLY A 100 2.49 -5.97 13.93
N LEU A 101 2.54 -5.65 12.64
CA LEU A 101 1.45 -4.99 11.93
C LEU A 101 0.27 -5.96 11.76
N GLU A 102 -0.90 -5.41 11.45
CA GLU A 102 -2.10 -6.19 11.16
C GLU A 102 -1.81 -7.23 10.06
N PRO A 103 -2.37 -8.46 10.17
CA PRO A 103 -2.19 -9.55 9.22
C PRO A 103 -3.01 -9.31 7.95
N VAL A 104 -2.84 -8.13 7.35
CA VAL A 104 -3.45 -7.70 6.10
C VAL A 104 -2.35 -7.40 5.08
N PRO A 105 -2.66 -7.40 3.77
CA PRO A 105 -1.66 -7.02 2.78
C PRO A 105 -1.23 -5.56 2.93
N TRP A 106 0.07 -5.36 3.14
CA TRP A 106 0.70 -4.04 3.22
C TRP A 106 1.34 -3.64 1.89
N TYR A 107 1.06 -2.42 1.44
CA TYR A 107 1.50 -1.86 0.17
C TYR A 107 2.27 -0.57 0.35
N ILE A 108 3.20 -0.33 -0.57
CA ILE A 108 3.83 0.97 -0.77
C ILE A 108 2.97 1.77 -1.74
N VAL A 109 2.52 2.94 -1.32
CA VAL A 109 1.69 3.83 -2.15
C VAL A 109 2.34 5.19 -2.34
N LYS A 110 2.19 5.75 -3.54
CA LYS A 110 2.55 7.15 -3.80
C LYS A 110 1.43 8.04 -3.30
N VAL A 111 1.77 9.04 -2.50
CA VAL A 111 0.85 10.10 -2.13
C VAL A 111 1.05 11.26 -3.08
N LYS A 112 -0.05 11.74 -3.65
CA LYS A 112 -0.07 12.85 -4.58
C LYS A 112 -1.14 13.86 -4.21
N ARG A 113 -0.87 15.11 -4.55
CA ARG A 113 -1.84 16.20 -4.47
C ARG A 113 -2.32 16.54 -5.88
N GLN A 114 -3.63 16.51 -6.09
CA GLN A 114 -4.20 17.14 -7.27
C GLN A 114 -3.95 18.65 -7.20
N LYS A 115 -3.36 19.20 -8.25
CA LYS A 115 -3.25 20.65 -8.37
C LYS A 115 -4.63 21.14 -8.76
N ASP A 116 -5.32 21.77 -7.82
CA ASP A 116 -6.67 22.27 -8.05
C ASP A 116 -6.66 23.19 -9.28
N SER A 117 -7.49 22.88 -10.26
CA SER A 117 -7.75 23.76 -11.41
C SER A 117 -8.83 24.80 -11.09
N ARG A 118 -9.39 24.79 -9.88
CA ARG A 118 -10.34 25.79 -9.40
C ARG A 118 -9.57 26.90 -8.65
N LYS A 119 -9.35 28.00 -9.39
CA LYS A 119 -9.11 29.33 -8.83
C LYS A 119 -10.36 29.84 -8.11
#